data_AF-A0A944NEY2-F1
#
_entry.id   AF-A0A944NEY2-F1
#
_cell.length_a   1.000
_cell.length_b   1.000
_cell.length_c   1.000
_cell.angle_alpha   90.00
_cell.angle_beta   90.00
_cell.angle_gamma   90.00
#
_symmetry.space_group_name_H-M   'P 1'
#
loop_
_entity.id
_entity.type
_entity.pdbx_description
1 polymer ?
#
loop_
_entity_poly.entity_id
_entity_poly.type
_entity_poly.pdbx_seq_one_letter_code
_entity_poly.pdbx_strand_id
1 'polypeptide(L)'
;MFIRKLSSTTAFVAVDLADCPGHGVVRSAPKILQGGAKDLARSVTYTLACLERQETGISAGISAPKETKNEAIKHFATELAGWDAGYSLTAGKGVSGDAVASTDHGAVWQSVVAAAQVVCPDATTAVTDLPAPTDLVVALAGTGISLVASEKPFETAADILFVGSKMRVLDHDMADRLKVKAVVPVTRLALTTRGLARCTSRGVVVAPDFVSAAGALLGAEVAATTRTLLTDLVDHPAGPVMGACLQAEKFLQTWQESLPFGRPL
;
A
#
# COMPACT_ATOMS: atom_id res chain seq x y z
N MET A 1 13.61 3.48 -12.90
CA MET A 1 13.73 2.51 -11.80
C MET A 1 15.06 1.77 -11.84
N PHE A 2 15.77 1.71 -10.70
CA PHE A 2 17.03 1.00 -10.54
C PHE A 2 17.14 0.34 -9.14
N ILE A 3 18.17 -0.49 -8.97
CA ILE A 3 18.50 -1.12 -7.68
C ILE A 3 19.84 -0.58 -7.20
N ARG A 4 19.88 0.00 -6.01
CA ARG A 4 21.12 0.37 -5.31
C ARG A 4 21.43 -0.69 -4.26
N LYS A 5 22.53 -1.43 -4.43
CA LYS A 5 22.97 -2.45 -3.47
C LYS A 5 23.77 -1.80 -2.35
N LEU A 6 23.65 -2.38 -1.16
CA LEU A 6 24.52 -2.04 -0.03
C LEU A 6 25.79 -2.89 -0.08
N SER A 7 26.85 -2.37 0.53
CA SER A 7 28.16 -3.02 0.64
C SER A 7 28.42 -3.62 2.02
N SER A 8 27.83 -3.06 3.08
CA SER A 8 28.01 -3.49 4.47
C SER A 8 27.16 -4.72 4.86
N THR A 9 26.13 -5.03 4.08
CA THR A 9 25.24 -6.16 4.33
C THR A 9 24.55 -6.59 3.04
N THR A 10 24.00 -7.82 3.04
CA THR A 10 23.22 -8.34 1.90
C THR A 10 21.86 -7.64 1.83
N ALA A 11 21.86 -6.42 1.32
CA ALA A 11 20.67 -5.60 1.19
C ALA A 11 20.66 -4.78 -0.10
N PHE A 12 19.50 -4.23 -0.41
CA PHE A 12 19.32 -3.34 -1.55
C PHE A 12 18.18 -2.36 -1.30
N VAL A 13 18.17 -1.26 -2.03
CA VAL A 13 17.06 -0.30 -2.16
C VAL A 13 16.61 -0.29 -3.62
N ALA A 14 15.35 -0.63 -3.87
CA ALA A 14 14.69 -0.38 -5.14
C ALA A 14 14.19 1.07 -5.16
N VAL A 15 14.56 1.80 -6.22
CA VAL A 15 14.25 3.21 -6.40
C VAL A 15 13.50 3.37 -7.71
N ASP A 16 12.33 3.99 -7.68
CA ASP A 16 11.46 4.09 -8.84
C ASP A 16 11.88 5.18 -9.83
N LEU A 17 12.01 6.42 -9.35
CA LEU A 17 12.48 7.59 -10.09
C LEU A 17 13.88 8.00 -9.60
N ALA A 18 14.74 8.46 -10.50
CA ALA A 18 16.09 8.89 -10.14
C ALA A 18 16.10 10.36 -9.70
N ASP A 19 17.19 10.75 -9.03
CA ASP A 19 17.55 12.15 -8.78
C ASP A 19 16.52 12.97 -7.99
N CYS A 20 15.76 12.33 -7.10
CA CYS A 20 14.87 12.99 -6.15
C CYS A 20 14.84 12.27 -4.78
N PRO A 21 14.46 12.97 -3.70
CA PRO A 21 14.25 12.36 -2.39
C PRO A 21 13.19 11.26 -2.45
N GLY A 22 13.22 10.33 -1.49
CA GLY A 22 12.30 9.19 -1.55
C GLY A 22 11.82 8.67 -0.21
N HIS A 23 10.58 8.18 -0.22
CA HIS A 23 9.94 7.56 0.93
C HIS A 23 9.58 6.10 0.67
N GLY A 24 9.59 5.28 1.71
CA GLY A 24 8.99 3.96 1.65
C GLY A 24 9.33 3.05 2.80
N VAL A 25 9.47 1.75 2.51
CA VAL A 25 9.55 0.71 3.54
C VAL A 25 10.75 -0.21 3.35
N VAL A 26 11.38 -0.59 4.45
CA VAL A 26 12.38 -1.67 4.50
C VAL A 26 11.79 -2.92 5.13
N ARG A 27 12.05 -4.07 4.51
CA ARG A 27 11.66 -5.39 5.04
C ARG A 27 12.90 -6.24 5.28
N SER A 28 12.79 -7.21 6.18
CA SER A 28 13.86 -8.17 6.46
C SER A 28 13.34 -9.61 6.53
N ALA A 29 14.02 -10.51 5.84
CA ALA A 29 13.72 -11.94 5.79
C ALA A 29 14.98 -12.71 5.39
N PRO A 30 15.01 -14.06 5.51
CA PRO A 30 16.15 -14.84 5.03
C PRO A 30 16.47 -14.62 3.55
N LYS A 31 15.45 -14.31 2.74
CA LYS A 31 15.58 -13.95 1.33
C LYS A 31 14.52 -12.94 0.94
N ILE A 32 14.94 -11.81 0.37
CA ILE A 32 14.04 -10.82 -0.23
C ILE A 32 14.36 -10.66 -1.71
N LEU A 33 13.30 -10.71 -2.53
CA LEU A 33 13.42 -10.57 -3.98
C LEU A 33 13.25 -9.10 -4.40
N GLN A 34 14.06 -8.66 -5.35
CA GLN A 34 14.01 -7.29 -5.88
C GLN A 34 12.69 -6.99 -6.60
N GLY A 35 12.08 -7.98 -7.28
CA GLY A 35 10.82 -7.78 -8.01
C GLY A 35 9.70 -7.21 -7.12
N GLY A 36 9.43 -7.84 -5.98
CA GLY A 36 8.40 -7.33 -5.06
C GLY A 36 8.74 -5.99 -4.41
N ALA A 37 10.02 -5.64 -4.31
CA ALA A 37 10.43 -4.31 -3.83
C ALA A 37 10.25 -3.24 -4.92
N LYS A 38 10.49 -3.58 -6.19
CA LYS A 38 10.21 -2.71 -7.34
C LYS A 38 8.73 -2.36 -7.42
N ASP A 39 7.85 -3.35 -7.30
CA ASP A 39 6.40 -3.11 -7.32
C ASP A 39 5.97 -2.20 -6.16
N LEU A 40 6.53 -2.40 -4.96
CA LEU A 40 6.24 -1.56 -3.79
C LEU A 40 6.76 -0.13 -3.97
N ALA A 41 7.96 0.05 -4.49
CA ALA A 41 8.51 1.37 -4.80
C ALA A 41 7.57 2.11 -5.76
N ARG A 42 7.10 1.45 -6.83
CA ARG A 42 6.11 2.03 -7.75
C ARG A 42 4.81 2.44 -7.06
N SER A 43 4.27 1.58 -6.20
CA SER A 43 3.06 1.88 -5.42
C SER A 43 3.26 3.11 -4.53
N VAL A 44 4.43 3.27 -3.90
CA VAL A 44 4.71 4.45 -3.08
C VAL A 44 4.89 5.71 -3.93
N THR A 45 5.53 5.64 -5.10
CA THR A 45 5.60 6.78 -6.03
C THR A 45 4.22 7.31 -6.39
N TYR A 46 3.27 6.42 -6.65
CA TYR A 46 1.90 6.82 -6.98
C TYR A 46 1.16 7.41 -5.77
N THR A 47 1.43 6.95 -4.55
CA THR A 47 0.97 7.63 -3.33
C THR A 47 1.50 9.06 -3.28
N LEU A 48 2.81 9.24 -3.43
CA LEU A 48 3.47 10.55 -3.33
C LEU A 48 2.99 11.50 -4.43
N ALA A 49 2.77 10.99 -5.63
CA ALA A 49 2.21 11.75 -6.75
C ALA A 49 0.75 12.17 -6.52
N CYS A 50 -0.08 11.31 -5.90
CA CYS A 50 -1.44 11.72 -5.49
C CYS A 50 -1.41 12.83 -4.43
N LEU A 51 -0.35 12.88 -3.63
CA LEU A 51 -0.10 13.93 -2.63
C LEU A 51 0.64 15.14 -3.22
N GLU A 52 0.85 15.17 -4.53
CA GLU A 52 1.56 16.24 -5.24
C GLU A 52 2.98 16.52 -4.70
N ARG A 53 3.68 15.46 -4.26
CA ARG A 53 5.07 15.54 -3.79
C ARG A 53 6.05 15.13 -4.88
N GLN A 54 7.06 15.97 -5.14
CA GLN A 54 8.16 15.68 -6.07
C GLN A 54 9.19 14.72 -5.46
N GLU A 55 8.74 13.51 -5.15
CA GLU A 55 9.50 12.49 -4.45
C GLU A 55 9.29 11.11 -5.12
N THR A 56 10.27 10.21 -4.97
CA THR A 56 10.17 8.83 -5.45
C THR A 56 9.72 7.88 -4.35
N GLY A 57 8.96 6.86 -4.73
CA GLY A 57 8.82 5.69 -3.90
C GLY A 57 10.11 4.87 -3.88
N ILE A 58 10.44 4.35 -2.70
CA ILE A 58 11.55 3.41 -2.50
C ILE A 58 11.08 2.17 -1.72
N SER A 59 11.74 1.03 -1.93
CA SER A 59 11.53 -0.14 -1.09
C SER A 59 12.82 -0.92 -0.92
N ALA A 60 13.17 -1.22 0.33
CA ALA A 60 14.40 -1.91 0.65
C ALA A 60 14.16 -3.34 1.14
N GLY A 61 15.14 -4.20 0.89
CA GLY A 61 15.16 -5.58 1.33
C GLY A 61 16.49 -5.92 1.97
N ILE A 62 16.44 -6.43 3.21
CA ILE A 62 17.60 -6.97 3.93
C ILE A 62 17.44 -8.50 3.95
N SER A 63 18.42 -9.20 3.38
CA SER A 63 18.47 -10.67 3.38
C SER A 63 19.44 -11.15 4.46
N ALA A 64 18.90 -11.63 5.58
CA ALA A 64 19.70 -12.11 6.70
C ALA A 64 19.00 -13.29 7.42
N PRO A 65 19.75 -14.32 7.85
CA PRO A 65 19.29 -15.33 8.81
C PRO A 65 18.77 -14.69 10.10
N LYS A 66 18.01 -15.46 10.90
CA LYS A 66 17.39 -14.94 12.14
C LYS A 66 18.44 -14.46 13.13
N GLU A 67 19.58 -15.15 13.18
CA GLU A 67 20.68 -14.98 14.13
C GLU A 67 21.42 -13.66 13.92
N THR A 68 21.63 -13.26 12.67
CA THR A 68 22.38 -12.04 12.29
C THR A 68 21.47 -10.88 11.85
N LYS A 69 20.15 -11.07 11.92
CA LYS A 69 19.16 -10.10 11.42
C LYS A 69 19.32 -8.70 12.00
N ASN A 70 19.47 -8.59 13.32
CA ASN A 70 19.51 -7.29 14.00
C ASN A 70 20.81 -6.53 13.66
N GLU A 71 21.92 -7.24 13.52
CA GLU A 71 23.19 -6.67 13.07
C GLU A 71 23.08 -6.18 11.62
N ALA A 72 22.50 -6.99 10.73
CA ALA A 72 22.26 -6.60 9.34
C ALA A 72 21.36 -5.35 9.22
N ILE A 73 20.35 -5.20 10.07
CA ILE A 73 19.50 -3.99 10.13
C ILE A 73 20.31 -2.77 10.56
N LYS A 74 21.19 -2.89 11.56
CA LYS A 74 22.06 -1.79 11.99
C LYS A 74 23.04 -1.37 10.90
N HIS A 75 23.71 -2.33 10.25
CA HIS A 75 24.62 -2.04 9.13
C HIS A 75 23.87 -1.35 7.98
N PHE A 76 22.67 -1.84 7.65
CA PHE A 76 21.81 -1.22 6.65
C PHE A 76 21.50 0.24 7.00
N ALA A 77 21.05 0.52 8.22
CA ALA A 77 20.67 1.86 8.65
C ALA A 77 21.86 2.83 8.62
N THR A 78 23.02 2.40 9.12
CA THR A 78 24.25 3.20 9.12
C THR A 78 24.72 3.53 7.70
N GLU A 79 24.77 2.54 6.81
CA GLU A 79 25.19 2.79 5.42
C GLU A 79 24.20 3.69 4.67
N LEU A 80 22.89 3.48 4.87
CA LEU A 80 21.86 4.31 4.25
C LEU A 80 21.92 5.76 4.73
N ALA A 81 22.17 6.02 6.02
CA ALA A 81 22.32 7.37 6.55
C ALA A 81 23.51 8.12 5.93
N GLY A 82 24.52 7.39 5.45
CA GLY A 82 25.64 7.97 4.69
C GLY A 82 25.32 8.23 3.21
N TRP A 83 24.17 7.80 2.70
CA TRP A 83 23.75 8.13 1.34
C TRP A 83 23.10 9.52 1.34
N ASP A 84 23.80 10.51 0.78
CA ASP A 84 23.27 11.86 0.53
C ASP A 84 22.23 11.85 -0.61
N ALA A 85 21.13 11.10 -0.41
CA ALA A 85 20.08 10.85 -1.40
C ALA A 85 18.68 11.26 -0.91
N GLY A 86 18.55 11.73 0.34
CA GLY A 86 17.26 12.13 0.90
C GLY A 86 16.26 10.97 1.03
N TYR A 87 16.74 9.76 1.36
CA TYR A 87 15.90 8.57 1.49
C TYR A 87 15.41 8.40 2.94
N SER A 88 14.10 8.24 3.08
CA SER A 88 13.40 7.98 4.33
C SER A 88 12.67 6.64 4.25
N LEU A 89 13.04 5.71 5.13
CA LEU A 89 12.47 4.37 5.19
C LEU A 89 11.88 4.11 6.57
N THR A 90 10.66 3.55 6.59
CA THR A 90 10.06 3.03 7.81
C THR A 90 10.19 1.51 7.88
N ALA A 91 10.10 0.99 9.11
CA ALA A 91 10.16 -0.42 9.41
C ALA A 91 8.92 -1.14 8.86
N GLY A 92 9.15 -2.15 8.03
CA GLY A 92 8.15 -3.10 7.58
C GLY A 92 8.36 -4.49 8.16
N LYS A 93 7.74 -5.49 7.53
CA LYS A 93 7.78 -6.89 8.00
C LYS A 93 9.20 -7.36 8.25
N GLY A 94 9.43 -7.86 9.47
CA GLY A 94 10.69 -8.44 9.90
C GLY A 94 11.77 -7.43 10.29
N VAL A 95 11.48 -6.14 10.27
CA VAL A 95 12.34 -5.08 10.81
C VAL A 95 11.77 -4.66 12.16
N SER A 96 12.61 -4.65 13.18
CA SER A 96 12.25 -4.29 14.56
C SER A 96 13.41 -3.55 15.22
N GLY A 97 13.12 -2.80 16.27
CA GLY A 97 14.09 -1.94 16.96
C GLY A 97 13.99 -0.48 16.51
N ASP A 98 14.99 0.30 16.88
CA ASP A 98 15.07 1.76 16.74
C ASP A 98 15.97 2.22 15.58
N ALA A 99 16.72 1.29 14.96
CA ALA A 99 17.64 1.60 13.86
C ALA A 99 16.91 2.13 12.60
N VAL A 100 15.60 1.89 12.48
CA VAL A 100 14.76 2.38 11.39
C VAL A 100 13.50 2.97 12.00
N ALA A 101 13.00 4.09 11.47
CA ALA A 101 11.77 4.72 11.93
C ALA A 101 10.60 3.73 11.95
N SER A 102 9.76 3.76 12.99
CA SER A 102 8.56 2.92 13.06
C SER A 102 7.52 3.37 12.04
N THR A 103 6.63 2.45 11.64
CA THR A 103 5.45 2.79 10.84
C THR A 103 4.29 3.13 11.78
N ASP A 104 3.59 4.23 11.51
CA ASP A 104 2.33 4.55 12.20
C ASP A 104 1.20 3.64 11.69
N HIS A 105 0.97 2.54 12.40
CA HIS A 105 -0.10 1.60 12.08
C HIS A 105 -1.50 2.17 12.35
N GLY A 106 -1.64 3.11 13.30
CA GLY A 106 -2.91 3.77 13.57
C GLY A 106 -3.36 4.62 12.39
N ALA A 107 -2.43 5.39 11.81
CA ALA A 107 -2.68 6.15 10.58
C ALA A 107 -3.09 5.23 9.41
N VAL A 108 -2.45 4.08 9.23
CA VAL A 108 -2.85 3.13 8.17
C VAL A 108 -4.32 2.72 8.33
N TRP A 109 -4.75 2.39 9.55
CA TRP A 109 -6.14 2.00 9.78
C TRP A 109 -7.14 3.16 9.63
N GLN A 110 -6.78 4.38 10.04
CA GLN A 110 -7.59 5.58 9.79
C GLN A 110 -7.82 5.80 8.28
N SER A 111 -6.77 5.63 7.47
CA SER A 111 -6.83 5.73 6.01
C SER A 111 -7.71 4.63 5.41
N VAL A 112 -7.56 3.37 5.86
CA VAL A 112 -8.39 2.24 5.43
C VAL A 112 -9.88 2.50 5.70
N VAL A 113 -10.22 2.96 6.90
CA VAL A 113 -11.62 3.23 7.28
C VAL A 113 -12.19 4.44 6.52
N ALA A 114 -11.40 5.50 6.35
CA ALA A 114 -11.80 6.65 5.54
C ALA A 114 -12.07 6.25 4.08
N ALA A 115 -11.21 5.42 3.49
CA ALA A 115 -11.42 4.89 2.16
C ALA A 115 -12.71 4.06 2.06
N ALA A 116 -12.97 3.18 3.04
CA ALA A 116 -14.21 2.41 3.12
C ALA A 116 -15.47 3.28 3.11
N GLN A 117 -15.48 4.36 3.90
CA GLN A 117 -16.59 5.30 3.99
C GLN A 117 -16.83 6.07 2.68
N VAL A 118 -15.80 6.30 1.87
CA VAL A 118 -15.96 6.96 0.56
C VAL A 118 -16.45 5.99 -0.51
N VAL A 119 -15.86 4.80 -0.60
CA VAL A 119 -16.21 3.86 -1.69
C VAL A 119 -17.52 3.12 -1.44
N CYS A 120 -18.02 3.09 -0.20
CA CYS A 120 -19.29 2.49 0.15
C CYS A 120 -19.92 3.22 1.35
N PRO A 121 -20.49 4.43 1.15
CA PRO A 121 -20.97 5.30 2.23
C PRO A 121 -22.13 4.68 3.04
N ASP A 122 -22.95 3.84 2.41
CA ASP A 122 -24.09 3.17 3.05
C ASP A 122 -23.72 1.80 3.65
N ALA A 123 -22.43 1.49 3.79
CA ALA A 123 -21.99 0.20 4.32
C ALA A 123 -22.38 0.03 5.80
N THR A 124 -22.90 -1.13 6.12
CA THR A 124 -23.21 -1.56 7.50
C THR A 124 -22.52 -2.87 7.87
N THR A 125 -22.08 -3.63 6.87
CA THR A 125 -21.42 -4.93 7.05
C THR A 125 -20.10 -4.99 6.29
N ALA A 126 -19.11 -5.61 6.89
CA ALA A 126 -17.84 -5.89 6.25
C ALA A 126 -17.38 -7.32 6.51
N VAL A 127 -16.50 -7.83 5.66
CA VAL A 127 -15.79 -9.10 5.86
C VAL A 127 -14.31 -8.88 5.55
N THR A 128 -13.42 -9.75 6.05
CA THR A 128 -11.98 -9.59 5.82
C THR A 128 -11.25 -10.92 5.66
N ASP A 129 -10.17 -10.92 4.88
CA ASP A 129 -9.26 -12.07 4.73
C ASP A 129 -8.12 -12.07 5.77
N LEU A 130 -8.09 -11.07 6.67
CA LEU A 130 -7.06 -10.97 7.68
C LEU A 130 -7.19 -12.10 8.71
N PRO A 131 -6.07 -12.80 9.04
CA PRO A 131 -6.10 -13.87 10.03
C PRO A 131 -6.36 -13.36 11.46
N ALA A 132 -6.01 -12.10 11.74
CA ALA A 132 -6.20 -11.46 13.05
C ALA A 132 -6.69 -10.02 12.84
N PRO A 133 -8.01 -9.78 12.80
CA PRO A 133 -8.57 -8.47 12.46
C PRO A 133 -8.75 -7.53 13.66
N THR A 134 -8.04 -7.73 14.78
CA THR A 134 -8.24 -6.94 16.01
C THR A 134 -8.10 -5.44 15.78
N ASP A 135 -7.05 -4.99 15.08
CA ASP A 135 -6.85 -3.57 14.82
C ASP A 135 -7.91 -2.99 13.88
N LEU A 136 -8.37 -3.80 12.91
CA LEU A 136 -9.48 -3.42 12.04
C LEU A 136 -10.77 -3.25 12.84
N VAL A 137 -11.06 -4.14 13.79
CA VAL A 137 -12.22 -4.02 14.68
C VAL A 137 -12.14 -2.74 15.51
N VAL A 138 -10.97 -2.41 16.05
CA VAL A 138 -10.75 -1.15 16.78
C VAL A 138 -10.98 0.06 15.88
N ALA A 139 -10.45 0.03 14.65
CA ALA A 139 -10.59 1.12 13.69
C ALA A 139 -12.04 1.33 13.22
N LEU A 140 -12.83 0.26 13.14
CA LEU A 140 -14.25 0.32 12.76
C LEU A 140 -15.17 0.75 13.91
N ALA A 141 -14.67 0.85 15.14
CA ALA A 141 -15.49 1.26 16.28
C ALA A 141 -16.15 2.63 16.04
N GLY A 142 -17.47 2.70 16.23
CA GLY A 142 -18.24 3.94 16.03
C GLY A 142 -18.54 4.30 14.57
N THR A 143 -18.11 3.50 13.59
CA THR A 143 -18.38 3.76 12.16
C THR A 143 -19.77 3.27 11.71
N GLY A 144 -20.41 2.40 12.49
CA GLY A 144 -21.65 1.70 12.08
C GLY A 144 -21.41 0.44 11.23
N ILE A 145 -20.17 0.15 10.83
CA ILE A 145 -19.81 -1.03 10.05
C ILE A 145 -19.46 -2.18 11.01
N SER A 146 -20.19 -3.28 10.92
CA SER A 146 -19.92 -4.50 11.69
C SER A 146 -19.16 -5.55 10.87
N LEU A 147 -18.12 -6.13 11.46
CA LEU A 147 -17.36 -7.20 10.83
C LEU A 147 -18.09 -8.54 11.00
N VAL A 148 -18.43 -9.16 9.88
CA VAL A 148 -19.05 -10.48 9.79
C VAL A 148 -17.96 -11.54 9.92
N ALA A 149 -18.08 -12.40 10.94
CA ALA A 149 -17.20 -13.55 11.08
C ALA A 149 -17.42 -14.53 9.92
N SER A 150 -16.36 -14.90 9.21
CA SER A 150 -16.45 -15.84 8.09
C SER A 150 -15.14 -16.60 7.85
N GLU A 151 -15.26 -17.89 7.59
CA GLU A 151 -14.15 -18.75 7.13
C GLU A 151 -13.91 -18.63 5.61
N LYS A 152 -14.88 -18.08 4.87
CA LYS A 152 -14.83 -17.91 3.41
C LYS A 152 -15.10 -16.45 3.03
N PRO A 153 -14.20 -15.52 3.40
CA PRO A 153 -14.44 -14.09 3.28
C PRO A 153 -14.72 -13.65 1.83
N PHE A 154 -14.11 -14.29 0.85
CA PHE A 154 -14.31 -13.98 -0.59
C PHE A 154 -15.66 -14.44 -1.17
N GLU A 155 -16.42 -15.28 -0.44
CA GLU A 155 -17.72 -15.83 -0.88
C GLU A 155 -18.89 -15.37 0.02
N THR A 156 -18.57 -14.57 1.05
CA THR A 156 -19.52 -14.08 2.06
C THR A 156 -20.16 -12.78 1.59
N ALA A 157 -21.48 -12.67 1.79
CA ALA A 157 -22.20 -11.45 1.51
C ALA A 157 -21.93 -10.42 2.62
N ALA A 158 -21.50 -9.23 2.22
CA ALA A 158 -21.27 -8.05 3.05
C ALA A 158 -21.27 -6.81 2.14
N ASP A 159 -21.25 -5.60 2.69
CA ASP A 159 -21.09 -4.40 1.85
C ASP A 159 -19.62 -4.26 1.39
N ILE A 160 -18.67 -4.50 2.28
CA ILE A 160 -17.24 -4.28 2.07
C ILE A 160 -16.42 -5.55 2.31
N LEU A 161 -15.43 -5.80 1.45
CA LEU A 161 -14.30 -6.70 1.74
C LEU A 161 -13.05 -5.87 2.07
N PHE A 162 -12.55 -5.98 3.30
CA PHE A 162 -11.19 -5.53 3.66
C PHE A 162 -10.18 -6.62 3.30
N VAL A 163 -9.32 -6.36 2.32
CA VAL A 163 -8.43 -7.37 1.74
C VAL A 163 -6.95 -7.02 1.89
N GLY A 164 -6.13 -7.96 2.33
CA GLY A 164 -4.68 -7.73 2.38
C GLY A 164 -3.86 -8.71 3.20
N SER A 165 -4.33 -9.95 3.43
CA SER A 165 -3.54 -10.97 4.15
C SER A 165 -2.16 -11.23 3.54
N LYS A 166 -2.02 -11.01 2.23
CA LYS A 166 -0.77 -11.03 1.48
C LYS A 166 -0.90 -10.20 0.20
N MET A 167 0.25 -9.89 -0.41
CA MET A 167 0.30 -9.30 -1.75
C MET A 167 -0.36 -10.25 -2.76
N ARG A 168 -1.12 -9.67 -3.69
CA ARG A 168 -1.79 -10.32 -4.82
C ARG A 168 -2.73 -11.44 -4.38
N VAL A 169 -3.36 -11.29 -3.21
CA VAL A 169 -4.30 -12.28 -2.67
C VAL A 169 -5.59 -12.33 -3.49
N LEU A 170 -6.08 -11.18 -3.96
CA LEU A 170 -7.31 -11.11 -4.74
C LEU A 170 -6.99 -11.18 -6.24
N ASP A 171 -7.18 -12.37 -6.80
CA ASP A 171 -7.08 -12.64 -8.22
C ASP A 171 -8.45 -12.63 -8.92
N HIS A 172 -8.46 -12.89 -10.23
CA HIS A 172 -9.68 -12.96 -11.03
C HIS A 172 -10.67 -14.06 -10.62
N ASP A 173 -10.20 -15.21 -10.16
CA ASP A 173 -11.07 -16.34 -9.83
C ASP A 173 -11.79 -16.06 -8.50
N MET A 174 -11.08 -15.45 -7.55
CA MET A 174 -11.69 -14.93 -6.31
C MET A 174 -12.61 -13.74 -6.60
N ALA A 175 -12.18 -12.82 -7.46
CA ALA A 175 -12.97 -11.66 -7.85
C ALA A 175 -14.32 -12.05 -8.47
N ASP A 176 -14.41 -13.17 -9.20
CA ASP A 176 -15.67 -13.68 -9.77
C ASP A 176 -16.66 -14.20 -8.72
N ARG A 177 -16.20 -14.51 -7.50
CA ARG A 177 -17.03 -15.07 -6.41
C ARG A 177 -17.50 -14.04 -5.39
N LEU A 178 -16.95 -12.81 -5.45
CA LEU A 178 -17.29 -11.75 -4.52
C LEU A 178 -18.80 -11.48 -4.49
N LYS A 179 -19.30 -11.29 -3.27
CA LYS A 179 -20.68 -10.88 -2.97
C LYS A 179 -20.71 -9.57 -2.19
N VAL A 180 -19.72 -8.71 -2.44
CA VAL A 180 -19.56 -7.39 -1.83
C VAL A 180 -19.77 -6.29 -2.86
N LYS A 181 -20.11 -5.09 -2.38
CA LYS A 181 -20.26 -3.89 -3.21
C LYS A 181 -18.91 -3.20 -3.43
N ALA A 182 -18.04 -3.24 -2.43
CA ALA A 182 -16.73 -2.63 -2.48
C ALA A 182 -15.61 -3.49 -1.90
N VAL A 183 -14.39 -3.25 -2.37
CA VAL A 183 -13.14 -3.84 -1.89
C VAL A 183 -12.22 -2.72 -1.42
N VAL A 184 -11.74 -2.82 -0.18
CA VAL A 184 -10.81 -1.87 0.43
C VAL A 184 -9.51 -2.60 0.76
N PRO A 185 -8.45 -2.39 -0.02
CA PRO A 185 -7.15 -2.94 0.29
C PRO A 185 -6.60 -2.36 1.61
N VAL A 186 -6.11 -3.23 2.49
CA VAL A 186 -5.43 -2.85 3.75
C VAL A 186 -3.91 -2.97 3.65
N THR A 187 -3.43 -3.55 2.55
CA THR A 187 -2.01 -3.61 2.18
C THR A 187 -1.83 -3.23 0.72
N ARG A 188 -0.64 -2.74 0.40
CA ARG A 188 -0.26 -2.41 -0.99
C ARG A 188 -0.17 -3.68 -1.83
N LEU A 189 -0.59 -3.57 -3.08
CA LEU A 189 -0.58 -4.63 -4.09
C LEU A 189 -1.43 -5.84 -3.66
N ALA A 190 -2.56 -5.62 -2.98
CA ALA A 190 -3.42 -6.69 -2.50
C ALA A 190 -4.14 -7.42 -3.65
N LEU A 191 -4.38 -6.72 -4.78
CA LEU A 191 -5.02 -7.27 -5.97
C LEU A 191 -3.99 -7.60 -7.04
N THR A 192 -4.35 -8.52 -7.92
CA THR A 192 -3.72 -8.62 -9.24
C THR A 192 -4.41 -7.69 -10.23
N THR A 193 -3.71 -7.29 -11.29
CA THR A 193 -4.32 -6.56 -12.42
C THR A 193 -5.59 -7.23 -12.97
N ARG A 194 -5.59 -8.56 -13.12
CA ARG A 194 -6.79 -9.30 -13.59
C ARG A 194 -7.90 -9.29 -12.54
N GLY A 195 -7.57 -9.40 -11.25
CA GLY A 195 -8.52 -9.29 -10.15
C GLY A 195 -9.23 -7.93 -10.14
N LEU A 196 -8.47 -6.83 -10.30
CA LEU A 196 -9.05 -5.49 -10.43
C LEU A 196 -9.98 -5.40 -11.64
N ALA A 197 -9.53 -5.83 -12.83
CA ALA A 197 -10.33 -5.79 -14.04
C ALA A 197 -11.66 -6.56 -13.89
N ARG A 198 -11.65 -7.71 -13.21
CA ARG A 198 -12.87 -8.46 -12.91
C ARG A 198 -13.77 -7.74 -11.92
N CYS A 199 -13.23 -7.17 -10.84
CA CYS A 199 -14.01 -6.35 -9.90
C CYS A 199 -14.73 -5.21 -10.64
N THR A 200 -14.00 -4.44 -11.45
CA THR A 200 -14.56 -3.34 -12.26
C THR A 200 -15.65 -3.83 -13.21
N SER A 201 -15.42 -4.93 -13.94
CA SER A 201 -16.43 -5.48 -14.87
C SER A 201 -17.72 -5.95 -14.20
N ARG A 202 -17.65 -6.29 -12.91
CA ARG A 202 -18.79 -6.73 -12.10
C ARG A 202 -19.44 -5.59 -11.32
N GLY A 203 -18.97 -4.34 -11.48
CA GLY A 203 -19.46 -3.20 -10.73
C GLY A 203 -19.04 -3.19 -9.25
N VAL A 204 -18.01 -3.95 -8.88
CA VAL A 204 -17.43 -3.91 -7.52
C VAL A 204 -16.44 -2.76 -7.46
N VAL A 205 -16.71 -1.78 -6.60
CA VAL A 205 -15.85 -0.60 -6.43
C VAL A 205 -14.58 -0.98 -5.67
N VAL A 206 -13.41 -0.64 -6.20
CA VAL A 206 -12.12 -0.93 -5.55
C VAL A 206 -11.43 0.37 -5.16
N ALA A 207 -11.12 0.52 -3.86
CA ALA A 207 -10.28 1.61 -3.41
C ALA A 207 -8.83 1.42 -3.92
N PRO A 208 -8.13 2.49 -4.37
CA PRO A 208 -6.72 2.39 -4.75
C PRO A 208 -5.88 2.02 -3.53
N ASP A 209 -5.12 0.92 -3.60
CA ASP A 209 -4.32 0.46 -2.45
C ASP A 209 -3.21 1.43 -2.05
N PHE A 210 -2.66 2.17 -3.02
CA PHE A 210 -1.69 3.23 -2.82
C PHE A 210 -2.32 4.52 -2.26
N VAL A 211 -3.62 4.52 -1.99
CA VAL A 211 -4.31 5.54 -1.19
C VAL A 211 -4.81 4.91 0.11
N SER A 212 -5.57 3.82 0.07
CA SER A 212 -6.17 3.22 1.28
C SER A 212 -5.13 2.73 2.30
N ALA A 213 -4.01 2.15 1.84
CA ALA A 213 -2.91 1.69 2.70
C ALA A 213 -1.80 2.75 2.89
N ALA A 214 -2.06 4.02 2.53
CA ALA A 214 -1.06 5.08 2.54
C ALA A 214 -0.93 5.83 3.88
N GLY A 215 -1.75 5.52 4.88
CA GLY A 215 -1.92 6.36 6.09
C GLY A 215 -0.64 6.92 6.70
N ALA A 216 0.41 6.11 6.83
CA ALA A 216 1.71 6.55 7.38
C ALA A 216 2.42 7.66 6.59
N LEU A 217 2.01 7.95 5.34
CA LEU A 217 2.55 9.01 4.48
C LEU A 217 1.64 10.25 4.41
N LEU A 218 0.42 10.18 4.96
CA LEU A 218 -0.62 11.22 4.79
C LEU A 218 -0.50 12.40 5.77
N GLY A 219 0.36 12.30 6.80
CA GLY A 219 0.54 13.36 7.80
C GLY A 219 -0.50 13.29 8.93
N ALA A 220 -0.83 14.44 9.54
CA ALA A 220 -1.70 14.49 10.72
C ALA A 220 -3.20 14.26 10.40
N GLU A 221 -3.68 14.78 9.26
CA GLU A 221 -5.10 14.75 8.88
C GLU A 221 -5.46 13.53 8.02
N VAL A 222 -5.00 12.35 8.43
CA VAL A 222 -5.02 11.10 7.63
C VAL A 222 -6.39 10.83 7.00
N ALA A 223 -7.45 10.83 7.81
CA ALA A 223 -8.79 10.50 7.34
C ALA A 223 -9.34 11.57 6.38
N ALA A 224 -9.11 12.85 6.66
CA ALA A 224 -9.57 13.94 5.80
C ALA A 224 -8.83 13.92 4.45
N THR A 225 -7.50 13.79 4.47
CA THR A 225 -6.68 13.65 3.26
C THR A 225 -7.13 12.46 2.41
N THR A 226 -7.37 11.30 3.04
CA THR A 226 -7.86 10.11 2.33
C THR A 226 -9.19 10.36 1.64
N ARG A 227 -10.13 11.04 2.31
CA ARG A 227 -11.43 11.37 1.71
C ARG A 227 -11.25 12.29 0.50
N THR A 228 -10.50 13.38 0.65
CA THR A 228 -10.20 14.32 -0.43
C THR A 228 -9.59 13.63 -1.64
N LEU A 229 -8.64 12.71 -1.44
CA LEU A 229 -8.03 11.96 -2.54
C LEU A 229 -9.00 11.03 -3.28
N LEU A 230 -10.13 10.64 -2.68
CA LEU A 230 -11.04 9.65 -3.25
C LEU A 230 -12.38 10.22 -3.71
N THR A 231 -12.84 11.36 -3.17
CA THR A 231 -14.17 11.92 -3.45
C THR A 231 -14.42 12.09 -4.95
N ASP A 232 -13.45 12.63 -5.70
CA ASP A 232 -13.62 12.87 -7.13
C ASP A 232 -13.33 11.62 -7.99
N LEU A 233 -12.87 10.53 -7.37
CA LEU A 233 -12.45 9.32 -8.05
C LEU A 233 -13.48 8.19 -7.97
N VAL A 234 -14.41 8.24 -7.01
CA VAL A 234 -15.37 7.15 -6.77
C VAL A 234 -16.23 6.86 -8.00
N ASP A 235 -16.62 7.92 -8.72
CA ASP A 235 -17.47 7.87 -9.92
C ASP A 235 -16.67 7.84 -11.23
N HIS A 236 -15.35 7.67 -11.16
CA HIS A 236 -14.52 7.60 -12.36
C HIS A 236 -14.98 6.42 -13.25
N PRO A 237 -15.18 6.60 -14.58
CA PRO A 237 -15.77 5.56 -15.44
C PRO A 237 -14.98 4.23 -15.48
N ALA A 238 -13.67 4.28 -15.27
CA ALA A 238 -12.81 3.10 -15.19
C ALA A 238 -12.56 2.62 -13.74
N GLY A 239 -13.30 3.16 -12.77
CA GLY A 239 -13.16 2.93 -11.34
C GLY A 239 -12.09 3.79 -10.65
N PRO A 240 -12.09 3.82 -9.31
CA PRO A 240 -11.28 4.76 -8.52
C PRO A 240 -9.78 4.53 -8.67
N VAL A 241 -9.35 3.26 -8.78
CA VAL A 241 -7.93 2.91 -8.95
C VAL A 241 -7.35 3.54 -10.22
N MET A 242 -8.11 3.50 -11.31
CA MET A 242 -7.70 4.08 -12.59
C MET A 242 -7.73 5.60 -12.56
N GLY A 243 -8.76 6.20 -11.95
CA GLY A 243 -8.80 7.64 -11.72
C GLY A 243 -7.59 8.14 -10.94
N ALA A 244 -7.24 7.45 -9.86
CA ALA A 244 -6.07 7.77 -9.03
C ALA A 244 -4.75 7.64 -9.81
N CYS A 245 -4.62 6.61 -10.65
CA CYS A 245 -3.44 6.47 -11.52
C CYS A 245 -3.31 7.64 -12.49
N LEU A 246 -4.40 8.04 -13.15
CA LEU A 246 -4.40 9.15 -14.10
C LEU A 246 -4.08 10.49 -13.42
N GLN A 247 -4.61 10.73 -12.21
CA GLN A 247 -4.28 11.91 -11.42
C GLN A 247 -2.80 11.93 -11.02
N ALA A 248 -2.27 10.81 -10.51
CA ALA A 248 -0.85 10.67 -10.19
C ALA A 248 0.04 10.90 -11.42
N GLU A 249 -0.29 10.31 -12.56
CA GLU A 249 0.44 10.47 -13.82
C GLU A 249 0.43 11.92 -14.31
N LYS A 250 -0.71 12.61 -14.21
CA LYS A 250 -0.81 14.04 -14.54
C LYS A 250 0.14 14.87 -13.68
N PHE A 251 0.24 14.60 -12.39
CA PHE A 251 1.19 15.29 -11.52
C PHE A 251 2.64 14.94 -11.87
N LEU A 252 2.96 13.66 -12.09
CA LEU A 252 4.30 13.22 -12.46
C LEU A 252 4.79 13.91 -13.74
N GLN A 253 3.93 14.10 -14.74
CA GLN A 253 4.24 14.80 -15.98
C GLN A 253 4.64 16.28 -15.80
N THR A 254 4.34 16.88 -14.65
CA THR A 254 4.73 18.28 -14.39
C THR A 254 6.23 18.43 -14.09
N TRP A 255 6.92 17.34 -13.72
CA TRP A 255 8.32 17.40 -13.29
C TRP A 255 9.17 16.18 -13.72
N GLN A 256 8.59 15.21 -14.43
CA GLN A 256 9.30 14.09 -15.06
C GLN A 256 9.17 14.18 -16.58
N GLU A 257 10.27 13.97 -17.30
CA GLU A 257 10.28 13.95 -18.77
C GLU A 257 9.45 12.80 -19.35
N SER A 258 9.36 11.68 -18.63
CA SER A 258 8.59 10.51 -19.04
C SER A 258 7.95 9.81 -17.86
N LEU A 259 6.78 9.21 -18.10
CA LEU A 259 6.11 8.43 -17.07
C LEU A 259 6.84 7.12 -16.81
N PRO A 260 6.86 6.65 -15.54
CA PRO A 260 7.47 5.38 -15.22
C PRO A 260 6.69 4.23 -15.89
N PHE A 261 7.40 3.25 -16.44
CA PHE A 261 6.79 2.13 -17.17
C PHE A 261 5.91 1.25 -16.27
N GLY A 262 4.59 1.34 -16.45
CA GLY A 262 3.59 0.53 -15.73
C GLY A 262 2.94 1.24 -14.54
N ARG A 263 1.72 0.82 -14.21
CA ARG A 263 0.94 1.27 -13.04
C ARG A 263 1.15 0.33 -11.84
N PRO A 264 0.87 0.76 -10.61
CA PRO A 264 1.00 -0.08 -9.41
C PRO A 264 -0.14 -1.11 -9.30
N LEU A 265 -0.11 -2.17 -10.14
CA LEU A 265 -1.15 -3.22 -10.25
C LEU A 265 -0.59 -4.63 -10.49
#